data_AF-A0A0F5PJ05-F1
#
_entry.id   AF-A0A0F5PJ05-F1
#
_cell.length_a   1.000
_cell.length_b   1.000
_cell.length_c   1.000
_cell.angle_alpha   90.00
_cell.angle_beta   90.00
_cell.angle_gamma   90.00
#
_symmetry.space_group_name_H-M   'P 1'
#
loop_
_entity.id
_entity.type
_entity.pdbx_description
1 polymer ?
#
loop_
_entity_poly.entity_id
_entity_poly.type
_entity_poly.pdbx_seq_one_letter_code
_entity_poly.pdbx_strand_id
1 'polypeptide(L)'
;MHIEHLALDMIKRGEKTLVIAEVKKTSKAIEAARMQLAFYLYELKNMGIEAEGELLFPEERKKEILILTPEWEGKVEKVKQEILELVNQPLPPSPHRGRYCSKCAYAEFCWA
;
A
#
# COMPACT_ATOMS: atom_id res chain seq x y z
N MET A 1 8.43 -0.59 12.83
CA MET A 1 9.36 -1.74 12.92
C MET A 1 9.91 -2.00 11.53
N HIS A 2 11.20 -2.34 11.40
CA HIS A 2 11.79 -2.64 10.10
C HIS A 2 11.99 -4.15 9.93
N ILE A 3 11.52 -4.69 8.81
CA ILE A 3 11.82 -6.05 8.34
C ILE A 3 12.37 -5.91 6.93
N GLU A 4 13.67 -6.14 6.75
CA GLU A 4 14.35 -5.85 5.48
C GLU A 4 14.06 -4.40 5.01
N HIS A 5 13.46 -4.25 3.83
CA HIS A 5 13.07 -2.97 3.25
C HIS A 5 11.68 -2.49 3.68
N LEU A 6 10.94 -3.28 4.47
CA LEU A 6 9.59 -2.95 4.94
C LEU A 6 9.63 -2.14 6.24
N ALA A 7 8.94 -1.01 6.25
CA ALA A 7 8.65 -0.24 7.47
C ALA A 7 7.19 -0.49 7.86
N LEU A 8 6.98 -1.38 8.84
CA LEU A 8 5.66 -1.80 9.30
C LEU A 8 5.26 -1.02 10.56
N ASP A 9 4.00 -0.58 10.63
CA ASP A 9 3.46 0.12 11.80
C ASP A 9 3.46 -0.78 13.04
N MET A 10 2.80 -1.93 12.95
CA MET A 10 2.62 -2.84 14.09
C MET A 10 2.62 -4.31 13.66
N ILE A 11 3.20 -5.17 14.49
CA ILE A 11 3.12 -6.63 14.37
C ILE A 11 2.50 -7.19 15.64
N LYS A 12 1.45 -7.98 15.48
CA LYS A 12 0.81 -8.74 16.56
C LYS A 12 1.04 -10.22 16.30
N ARG A 13 1.23 -10.99 17.38
CA ARG A 13 1.29 -12.45 17.30
C ARG A 13 -0.13 -12.98 17.43
N GLY A 14 -0.70 -13.50 16.35
CA GLY A 14 -1.96 -14.25 16.40
C GLY A 14 -1.72 -15.64 17.01
N GLU A 15 -2.80 -16.37 17.27
CA GLU A 15 -2.71 -17.74 17.83
C GLU A 15 -2.02 -18.72 16.87
N LYS A 16 -2.08 -18.47 15.55
CA LYS A 16 -1.55 -19.35 14.50
C LYS A 16 -0.63 -18.63 13.50
N THR A 17 -0.90 -17.38 13.18
CA THR A 17 -0.18 -16.60 12.16
C THR A 17 0.19 -15.20 12.69
N LEU A 18 1.14 -14.54 12.04
CA LEU A 18 1.46 -13.14 12.35
C LEU A 18 0.35 -12.22 11.83
N VAL A 19 0.09 -11.12 12.52
CA VAL A 19 -0.87 -10.11 12.08
C VAL A 19 -0.15 -8.77 11.93
N ILE A 20 -0.15 -8.24 10.71
CA ILE A 20 0.40 -6.93 10.38
C ILE A 20 -0.73 -5.91 10.47
N ALA A 21 -0.60 -4.94 11.38
CA ALA A 21 -1.59 -3.89 11.56
C ALA A 21 -1.06 -2.54 11.06
N GLU A 22 -1.83 -1.88 10.21
CA GLU A 22 -1.54 -0.57 9.62
C GLU A 22 -2.60 0.44 10.10
N VAL A 23 -2.15 1.61 10.58
CA VAL A 23 -3.03 2.59 11.21
C VAL A 23 -3.16 3.83 10.32
N LYS A 24 -4.39 4.16 9.91
CA LYS A 24 -4.71 5.41 9.20
C LYS A 24 -5.73 6.21 9.99
N LYS A 25 -5.60 7.54 10.00
CA LYS A 25 -6.55 8.42 10.71
C LYS A 25 -8.01 8.19 10.29
N THR A 26 -8.24 8.07 8.97
CA THR A 26 -9.58 7.87 8.38
C THR A 26 -9.52 6.92 7.19
N SER A 27 -10.66 6.35 6.82
CA SER A 27 -10.85 5.43 5.70
C SER A 27 -11.09 6.13 4.35
N LYS A 28 -10.88 7.45 4.28
CA LYS A 28 -11.07 8.25 3.04
C LYS A 28 -10.25 7.75 1.85
N ALA A 29 -9.11 7.10 2.10
CA ALA A 29 -8.23 6.53 1.08
C ALA A 29 -8.08 5.00 1.24
N ILE A 30 -9.20 4.31 1.51
CA ILE A 30 -9.19 2.89 1.86
C ILE A 30 -8.52 2.00 0.81
N GLU A 31 -8.72 2.27 -0.48
CA GLU A 31 -8.08 1.49 -1.55
C GLU A 31 -6.55 1.59 -1.53
N ALA A 32 -6.02 2.79 -1.22
CA ALA A 32 -4.58 2.98 -1.09
C ALA A 32 -4.04 2.24 0.16
N ALA A 33 -4.80 2.28 1.26
CA ALA A 33 -4.46 1.53 2.47
C ALA A 33 -4.50 0.00 2.25
N ARG A 34 -5.50 -0.51 1.52
CA ARG A 34 -5.59 -1.92 1.11
C ARG A 34 -4.39 -2.33 0.26
N MET A 35 -4.05 -1.55 -0.76
CA MET A 35 -2.89 -1.83 -1.62
C MET A 35 -1.58 -1.82 -0.84
N GLN A 36 -1.37 -0.85 0.06
CA GLN A 36 -0.18 -0.79 0.92
C GLN A 36 -0.06 -2.06 1.79
N LEU A 37 -1.15 -2.45 2.47
CA LEU A 37 -1.15 -3.63 3.32
C LEU A 37 -0.99 -4.93 2.51
N ALA A 38 -1.64 -5.04 1.34
CA ALA A 38 -1.47 -6.16 0.42
C ALA A 38 -0.01 -6.31 -0.04
N PHE A 39 0.68 -5.20 -0.32
CA PHE A 39 2.11 -5.20 -0.64
C PHE A 39 2.95 -5.77 0.51
N TYR A 40 2.68 -5.38 1.77
CA TYR A 40 3.40 -5.94 2.92
C TYR A 40 3.19 -7.45 3.05
N LEU A 41 1.94 -7.92 2.96
CA LEU A 41 1.65 -9.36 3.04
C LEU A 41 2.31 -10.12 1.89
N TYR A 42 2.33 -9.55 0.68
CA TYR A 42 2.98 -10.13 -0.49
C TYR A 42 4.49 -10.30 -0.29
N GLU A 43 5.19 -9.26 0.16
CA GLU A 43 6.62 -9.33 0.43
C GLU A 43 6.95 -10.32 1.56
N LEU A 44 6.13 -10.36 2.63
CA LEU A 44 6.29 -11.34 3.70
C LEU A 44 6.09 -12.78 3.21
N LYS A 45 5.07 -13.03 2.38
CA LYS A 45 4.84 -14.34 1.75
C LYS A 45 6.07 -14.77 0.93
N ASN A 46 6.66 -13.86 0.16
CA ASN A 46 7.86 -14.14 -0.64
C ASN A 46 9.11 -14.42 0.22
N MET A 47 9.13 -13.95 1.47
CA MET A 47 10.14 -14.30 2.47
C MET A 47 9.84 -15.61 3.21
N GLY A 48 8.73 -16.30 2.87
CA GLY A 48 8.28 -17.52 3.56
C GLY A 48 7.56 -17.26 4.89
N ILE A 49 7.12 -16.03 5.14
CA ILE A 49 6.44 -15.62 6.37
C ILE A 49 4.93 -15.54 6.10
N GLU A 50 4.15 -16.38 6.76
CA GLU A 50 2.69 -16.31 6.72
C GLU A 50 2.15 -15.24 7.67
N ALA A 51 1.35 -14.31 7.12
CA ALA A 51 0.72 -13.25 7.88
C ALA A 51 -0.66 -12.86 7.34
N GLU A 52 -1.49 -12.32 8.22
CA GLU A 52 -2.74 -11.65 7.91
C GLU A 52 -2.60 -10.13 8.13
N GLY A 53 -3.44 -9.35 7.44
CA GLY A 53 -3.44 -7.89 7.54
C GLY A 53 -4.64 -7.34 8.32
N GLU A 54 -4.42 -6.28 9.08
CA GLU A 54 -5.47 -5.48 9.73
C GLU A 54 -5.28 -3.98 9.43
N LEU A 55 -6.28 -3.34 8.84
CA LEU A 55 -6.36 -1.89 8.73
C LEU A 55 -7.15 -1.32 9.92
N LEU A 56 -6.57 -0.34 10.60
CA LEU A 56 -7.17 0.33 11.75
C LEU A 56 -7.45 1.80 11.43
N PHE A 57 -8.69 2.23 11.64
CA PHE A 57 -9.16 3.59 11.42
C PHE A 57 -9.74 4.17 12.73
N PRO A 58 -8.90 4.79 13.59
CA PRO A 58 -9.31 5.17 14.94
C PRO A 58 -10.44 6.20 15.01
N GLU A 59 -10.45 7.21 14.14
CA GLU A 59 -11.47 8.28 14.17
C GLU A 59 -12.88 7.74 13.85
N GLU A 60 -12.95 6.69 13.04
CA GLU A 60 -14.20 6.05 12.63
C GLU A 60 -14.52 4.80 13.46
N ARG A 61 -13.63 4.42 14.40
CA ARG A 61 -13.69 3.15 15.16
C ARG A 61 -13.89 1.93 14.24
N LYS A 62 -13.27 1.99 13.06
CA LYS A 62 -13.42 0.98 12.01
C LYS A 62 -12.15 0.14 11.94
N LYS A 63 -12.33 -1.16 11.70
CA LYS A 63 -11.26 -2.09 11.35
C LYS A 63 -11.64 -2.88 10.11
N GLU A 64 -10.64 -3.29 9.35
CA GLU A 64 -10.82 -4.15 8.19
C GLU A 64 -9.72 -5.20 8.12
N ILE A 65 -10.09 -6.45 7.91
CA ILE A 65 -9.13 -7.56 7.74
C ILE A 65 -8.84 -7.71 6.26
N LEU A 66 -7.56 -7.85 5.92
CA LEU A 66 -7.10 -8.13 4.58
C LEU A 66 -6.33 -9.44 4.56
N ILE A 67 -6.82 -10.39 3.77
CA ILE A 67 -6.15 -11.65 3.49
C ILE A 67 -5.54 -11.55 2.09
N LEU A 68 -4.28 -11.95 1.96
CA LEU A 68 -3.61 -11.98 0.67
C LEU A 68 -4.17 -13.14 -0.17
N THR A 69 -5.08 -12.81 -1.09
CA THR A 69 -5.65 -13.74 -2.06
C THR A 69 -4.89 -13.67 -3.38
N PRO A 70 -5.04 -14.66 -4.28
CA PRO A 70 -4.45 -14.60 -5.62
C PRO A 70 -4.83 -13.34 -6.41
N GLU A 71 -6.02 -12.79 -6.17
CA GLU A 71 -6.45 -11.52 -6.77
C GLU A 71 -5.62 -10.34 -6.24
N TRP A 72 -5.36 -10.28 -4.93
CA TRP A 72 -4.51 -9.25 -4.34
C TRP A 72 -3.06 -9.39 -4.77
N GLU A 73 -2.54 -10.61 -4.86
CA GLU A 73 -1.19 -10.88 -5.38
C GLU A 73 -1.05 -10.35 -6.81
N GLY A 74 -2.00 -10.70 -7.69
CA GLY A 74 -2.01 -10.20 -9.07
C GLY A 74 -2.12 -8.67 -9.15
N LYS A 75 -2.87 -8.02 -8.25
CA LYS A 75 -2.95 -6.56 -8.17
C LYS A 75 -1.61 -5.94 -7.77
N VAL A 76 -0.92 -6.50 -6.76
CA VAL A 76 0.39 -6.02 -6.31
C VAL A 76 1.42 -6.17 -7.42
N GLU A 77 1.48 -7.34 -8.06
CA GLU A 77 2.41 -7.61 -9.16
C GLU A 77 2.17 -6.67 -10.34
N LYS A 78 0.91 -6.47 -10.72
CA LYS A 78 0.55 -5.55 -11.79
C LYS A 78 1.01 -4.12 -11.48
N VAL A 79 0.75 -3.61 -10.28
CA VAL A 79 1.17 -2.26 -9.87
C VAL A 79 2.71 -2.14 -9.86
N LYS A 80 3.43 -3.18 -9.40
CA LYS A 80 4.90 -3.20 -9.46
C LYS A 80 5.40 -3.10 -10.90
N GLN A 81 4.79 -3.84 -11.83
CA GLN A 81 5.14 -3.76 -13.26
C GLN A 81 4.85 -2.38 -13.84
N GLU A 82 3.66 -1.82 -13.61
CA GLU A 82 3.28 -0.48 -14.10
C GLU A 82 4.24 0.62 -13.57
N ILE A 83 4.69 0.53 -12.31
CA ILE A 83 5.67 1.44 -11.75
C ILE A 83 7.03 1.29 -12.46
N LEU A 84 7.50 0.06 -12.67
CA LEU A 84 8.76 -0.19 -13.36
C LEU A 84 8.71 0.31 -14.82
N GLU A 85 7.62 0.05 -15.53
CA GLU A 85 7.41 0.58 -16.88
C GLU A 85 7.44 2.10 -16.89
N LEU A 86 6.75 2.76 -15.96
CA LEU A 86 6.70 4.21 -15.85
C LEU A 86 8.08 4.82 -15.56
N VAL A 87 8.84 4.26 -14.61
CA VAL A 87 10.16 4.78 -14.22
C VAL A 87 11.19 4.61 -15.34
N ASN A 88 11.04 3.58 -16.18
CA ASN A 88 11.94 3.32 -17.30
C ASN A 88 11.58 4.10 -18.58
N GLN A 89 10.51 4.91 -18.57
CA GLN A 89 10.21 5.78 -19.71
C GLN A 89 11.29 6.87 -19.84
N PRO A 90 11.70 7.23 -21.06
CA PRO A 90 12.69 8.28 -21.27
C PRO A 90 12.20 9.66 -20.80
N LEU A 91 10.89 9.85 -20.74
CA LEU A 91 10.23 11.08 -20.29
C LEU A 91 9.00 10.72 -19.45
N PRO A 92 8.64 11.55 -18.44
CA PRO A 92 7.42 11.35 -17.70
C PRO A 92 6.18 11.53 -18.61
N PRO A 93 5.04 10.90 -18.28
CA PRO A 93 3.80 11.10 -19.02
C PRO A 93 3.36 12.55 -18.94
N SER A 94 2.68 13.01 -19.99
CA SER A 94 2.13 14.37 -20.04
C SER A 94 1.22 14.63 -18.82
N PRO A 95 1.38 15.78 -18.15
CA PRO A 95 0.62 16.08 -16.95
C PRO A 95 -0.87 16.21 -17.28
N HIS A 96 -1.71 15.58 -16.45
CA HIS A 96 -3.17 15.67 -16.56
C HIS A 96 -3.75 16.30 -15.29
N ARG A 97 -4.56 17.36 -15.43
CA ARG A 97 -5.19 18.02 -14.27
C ARG A 97 -6.31 17.14 -13.70
N GLY A 98 -6.13 16.71 -12.45
CA GLY A 98 -7.12 15.97 -11.68
C GLY A 98 -7.33 16.55 -10.28
N ARG A 99 -8.21 15.90 -9.50
CA ARG A 99 -8.58 16.33 -8.14
C ARG A 99 -7.41 16.44 -7.15
N TYR A 100 -6.30 15.75 -7.43
CA TYR A 100 -5.10 15.75 -6.58
C TYR A 100 -4.17 16.93 -6.86
N CYS A 101 -4.26 17.56 -8.04
CA CYS A 101 -3.32 18.59 -8.47
C CYS A 101 -3.38 19.85 -7.61
N SER A 102 -4.56 20.21 -7.09
CA SER A 102 -4.74 21.45 -6.30
C SER A 102 -3.97 21.45 -4.97
N LYS A 103 -3.57 20.28 -4.47
CA LYS A 103 -2.78 20.12 -3.24
C LYS A 103 -1.44 19.42 -3.50
N CYS A 104 -1.07 19.23 -4.76
CA CYS A 104 0.14 18.50 -5.13
C CYS A 104 1.36 19.38 -4.88
N ALA A 105 2.32 18.89 -4.08
CA ALA A 105 3.59 19.57 -3.84
C ALA A 105 4.45 19.75 -5.11
N TYR A 106 4.15 18.99 -6.17
CA TYR A 106 4.88 19.04 -7.44
C TYR A 106 4.16 19.86 -8.52
N ALA A 107 3.08 20.56 -8.19
CA ALA A 107 2.26 21.25 -9.19
C ALA A 107 3.08 22.23 -10.05
N GLU A 108 3.99 22.99 -9.46
CA GLU A 108 4.83 23.94 -10.21
C GLU A 108 5.78 23.23 -11.18
N PHE A 109 6.33 22.07 -10.82
CA PHE A 109 7.16 21.28 -11.73
C PHE A 109 6.38 20.68 -12.89
N CYS A 110 5.11 20.29 -12.67
CA CYS A 110 4.28 19.72 -13.73
C CYS A 110 3.78 20.76 -14.74
N TRP A 111 3.76 22.05 -14.40
CA TRP A 111 3.14 23.11 -15.22
C TRP A 111 4.06 24.30 -15.52
N ALA A 112 5.36 24.17 -15.23
CA ALA A 112 6.39 25.14 -15.61
C ALA A 112 6.83 24.98 -17.07
#